data_AF-A0A090V0R0-F1
#
_entry.id   AF-A0A090V0R0-F1
#
_cell.length_a   1.000
_cell.length_b   1.000
_cell.length_c   1.000
_cell.angle_alpha   90.00
_cell.angle_beta   90.00
_cell.angle_gamma   90.00
#
_symmetry.space_group_name_H-M   'P 1'
#
loop_
_entity.id
_entity.type
_entity.pdbx_description
1 polymer ?
#
loop_
_entity_poly.entity_id
_entity_poly.type
_entity_poly.pdbx_seq_one_letter_code
_entity_poly.pdbx_strand_id
1 'polypeptide(L)'
;MKILGLDEQRTLRGSGVLKFFELERVPNSDWVEIFESLLTQGNEKTWVEGYCLVTNCPSSEVPARLKLIEEKCNEANELLKKRLPSL
;
A
#
# COMPACT_ATOMS: atom_id res chain seq x y z
N MET A 1 2.64 9.90 -0.51
CA MET A 1 1.64 8.86 -0.45
C MET A 1 1.51 8.39 0.99
N LYS A 2 0.35 8.60 1.58
CA LYS A 2 0.04 8.31 2.98
C LYS A 2 -1.20 7.43 3.07
N ILE A 3 -1.22 6.51 4.03
CA ILE A 3 -2.40 5.72 4.37
C ILE A 3 -3.36 6.58 5.24
N LEU A 4 -4.62 6.65 4.84
CA LEU A 4 -5.68 7.33 5.61
C LEU A 4 -6.33 6.40 6.62
N GLY A 5 -6.46 5.11 6.29
CA GLY A 5 -7.08 4.11 7.15
C GLY A 5 -7.40 2.82 6.40
N LEU A 6 -8.19 1.96 7.03
CA LEU A 6 -8.73 0.74 6.42
C LEU A 6 -10.11 1.03 5.83
N ASP A 7 -10.34 0.67 4.57
CA ASP A 7 -11.67 0.67 3.94
C ASP A 7 -12.39 -0.61 4.35
N GLU A 8 -13.14 -0.52 5.45
CA GLU A 8 -13.93 -1.62 6.03
C GLU A 8 -15.00 -2.13 5.07
N GLN A 9 -15.62 -1.25 4.26
CA GLN A 9 -16.68 -1.64 3.34
C GLN A 9 -16.14 -2.55 2.23
N ARG A 10 -15.00 -2.18 1.63
CA ARG A 10 -14.33 -3.02 0.61
C ARG A 10 -13.78 -4.30 1.22
N THR A 11 -13.20 -4.20 2.41
CA THR A 11 -12.68 -5.34 3.18
C THR A 11 -13.76 -6.40 3.44
N LEU A 12 -14.97 -6.00 3.80
CA LEU A 12 -16.11 -6.91 4.03
C LEU A 12 -16.67 -7.52 2.73
N ARG A 13 -16.54 -6.83 1.59
CA ARG A 13 -16.96 -7.34 0.27
C ARG A 13 -15.95 -8.32 -0.31
N GLY A 14 -14.67 -8.20 0.04
CA GLY A 14 -13.69 -9.26 -0.17
C GLY A 14 -14.09 -10.52 0.61
N SER A 15 -13.47 -11.66 0.35
CA SER A 15 -13.73 -12.93 1.08
C SER A 15 -13.30 -12.89 2.56
N GLY A 16 -13.31 -11.73 3.22
CA GLY A 16 -12.89 -11.46 4.59
C GLY A 16 -11.36 -11.39 4.78
N VAL A 17 -10.61 -12.00 3.86
CA VAL A 17 -9.15 -12.10 3.89
C VAL A 17 -8.44 -10.95 3.16
N LEU A 18 -9.13 -10.26 2.24
CA LEU A 18 -8.56 -9.09 1.57
C LEU A 18 -8.79 -7.84 2.42
N LYS A 19 -7.72 -7.10 2.66
CA LYS A 19 -7.71 -5.84 3.41
C LYS A 19 -7.34 -4.71 2.46
N PHE A 20 -8.12 -3.63 2.53
CA PHE A 20 -7.98 -2.46 1.66
C PHE A 20 -7.55 -1.25 2.49
N PHE A 21 -6.33 -0.76 2.29
CA PHE A 21 -5.81 0.43 2.95
C PHE A 21 -5.99 1.64 2.03
N GLU A 22 -6.75 2.63 2.47
CA GLU A 22 -7.05 3.84 1.71
C GLU A 22 -5.83 4.75 1.63
N LEU A 23 -5.52 5.21 0.42
CA LEU A 23 -4.47 6.18 0.14
C LEU A 23 -5.02 7.60 0.10
N GLU A 24 -4.18 8.58 0.46
CA GLU A 24 -4.54 10.01 0.41
C GLU A 24 -4.94 10.51 -0.99
N ARG A 25 -4.53 9.79 -2.04
CA ARG A 25 -4.84 10.04 -3.45
C ARG A 25 -4.49 8.83 -4.31
N VAL A 26 -4.93 8.83 -5.57
CA VAL A 26 -4.48 7.85 -6.56
C VAL A 26 -2.96 8.03 -6.81
N PRO A 27 -2.14 6.99 -6.63
CA PRO A 27 -0.71 7.06 -6.94
C PRO A 27 -0.47 7.15 -8.46
N ASN A 28 0.61 7.80 -8.86
CA ASN A 28 1.07 7.77 -10.25
C ASN A 28 1.85 6.49 -10.55
N SER A 29 2.05 6.18 -11.83
CA SER A 29 2.73 4.95 -12.28
C SER A 29 4.13 4.78 -11.70
N ASP A 30 4.91 5.85 -11.60
CA ASP A 30 6.29 5.80 -11.10
C ASP A 30 6.34 5.41 -9.62
N TRP A 31 5.41 5.94 -8.83
CA TRP A 31 5.28 5.57 -7.43
C TRP A 31 4.85 4.11 -7.27
N VAL A 32 3.88 3.65 -8.09
CA VAL A 32 3.41 2.26 -8.06
C VAL A 32 4.55 1.30 -8.38
N GLU A 33 5.32 1.56 -9.43
CA GLU A 33 6.48 0.75 -9.81
C GLU A 33 7.49 0.63 -8.64
N ILE A 34 7.84 1.76 -8.01
CA ILE A 34 8.75 1.78 -6.87
C ILE A 34 8.16 0.98 -5.71
N PHE A 35 6.92 1.25 -5.33
CA PHE A 35 6.28 0.60 -4.20
C PHE A 35 6.16 -0.92 -4.37
N GLU A 36 5.71 -1.39 -5.52
CA GLU A 36 5.60 -2.82 -5.82
C GLU A 36 6.98 -3.50 -5.80
N SER A 37 8.02 -2.81 -6.29
CA SER A 37 9.40 -3.33 -6.23
C SER A 37 9.89 -3.58 -4.79
N LEU A 38 9.49 -2.73 -3.84
CA LEU A 38 9.84 -2.84 -2.41
C LEU A 38 9.14 -4.02 -1.70
N LEU A 39 8.03 -4.51 -2.26
CA LEU A 39 7.23 -5.59 -1.69
C LEU A 39 7.57 -6.97 -2.26
N THR A 40 8.18 -7.02 -3.46
CA THR A 40 8.64 -8.26 -4.11
C THR A 40 9.64 -9.08 -3.27
N GLN A 41 10.16 -8.52 -2.17
CA GLN A 41 11.13 -9.16 -1.29
C GLN A 41 10.49 -9.95 -0.13
N GLY A 42 9.17 -9.89 0.05
CA GLY A 42 8.43 -10.67 1.04
C GLY A 42 7.38 -11.59 0.41
N ASN A 43 7.04 -12.69 1.06
CA ASN A 43 5.93 -13.60 0.68
C ASN A 43 4.52 -12.93 0.73
N GLU A 44 4.46 -11.60 0.77
CA GLU A 44 3.31 -10.82 1.16
C GLU A 44 2.80 -10.06 -0.05
N LYS A 45 1.89 -10.69 -0.80
CA LYS A 45 1.27 -10.06 -1.97
C LYS A 45 0.46 -8.84 -1.52
N THR A 46 1.02 -7.66 -1.77
CA THR A 46 0.36 -6.37 -1.63
C THR A 46 0.46 -5.65 -2.98
N TRP A 47 -0.64 -5.11 -3.48
CA TRP A 47 -0.70 -4.43 -4.78
C TRP A 47 -1.56 -3.17 -4.70
N VAL A 48 -1.50 -2.34 -5.73
CA VAL A 48 -2.25 -1.10 -5.82
C VAL A 48 -3.55 -1.31 -6.62
N GLU A 49 -4.68 -0.85 -6.10
CA GLU A 49 -5.96 -0.84 -6.81
C GLU A 49 -6.64 0.52 -6.67
N GLY A 50 -6.49 1.37 -7.70
CA GLY A 50 -7.00 2.73 -7.68
C GLY A 50 -6.36 3.55 -6.56
N TYR A 51 -7.15 3.96 -5.57
CA TYR A 51 -6.68 4.69 -4.39
C TYR A 51 -6.51 3.78 -3.16
N CYS A 52 -6.48 2.45 -3.33
CA CYS A 52 -6.27 1.51 -2.24
C CYS A 52 -4.98 0.70 -2.43
N LEU A 53 -4.37 0.31 -1.32
CA LEU A 53 -3.44 -0.81 -1.27
C LEU A 53 -4.18 -2.04 -0.78
N VAL A 54 -4.07 -3.13 -1.52
CA VAL A 54 -4.79 -4.37 -1.26
C VAL A 54 -3.80 -5.44 -0.85
N THR A 55 -4.11 -6.17 0.21
CA THR A 55 -3.29 -7.27 0.70
C THR A 55 -4.17 -8.37 1.24
N ASN A 56 -3.66 -9.60 1.19
CA ASN A 56 -4.33 -10.74 1.78
C ASN A 56 -3.75 -10.99 3.18
N CYS A 57 -4.52 -10.67 4.23
CA CYS A 57 -4.16 -11.00 5.59
C CYS A 57 -5.39 -11.17 6.51
N PRO A 58 -5.31 -12.02 7.53
CA PRO A 58 -6.35 -12.11 8.54
C PRO A 58 -6.46 -10.81 9.35
N SER A 59 -7.64 -10.55 9.93
CA SER A 59 -7.87 -9.32 10.72
C SER A 59 -6.91 -9.17 11.90
N SER A 60 -6.41 -10.27 12.47
CA SER A 60 -5.38 -10.26 13.53
C SER A 60 -4.04 -9.68 13.09
N GLU A 61 -3.73 -9.70 11.79
CA GLU A 61 -2.47 -9.21 11.23
C GLU A 61 -2.57 -7.78 10.67
N VAL A 62 -3.77 -7.19 10.62
CA VAL A 62 -4.00 -5.83 10.11
C VAL A 62 -3.05 -4.79 10.72
N PRO A 63 -2.81 -4.75 12.06
CA PRO A 63 -1.91 -3.76 12.63
C PRO A 63 -0.46 -3.90 12.16
N ALA A 64 0.04 -5.15 12.05
CA ALA A 64 1.39 -5.42 11.57
C ALA A 64 1.51 -5.07 10.08
N ARG A 65 0.49 -5.42 9.30
CA ARG A 65 0.39 -5.13 7.88
C ARG A 65 0.33 -3.62 7.60
N LEU A 66 -0.46 -2.87 8.37
CA LEU A 66 -0.54 -1.42 8.28
C LEU A 66 0.83 -0.78 8.48
N LYS A 67 1.53 -1.16 9.56
CA LYS A 67 2.86 -0.62 9.87
C LYS A 67 3.86 -0.87 8.73
N LEU A 68 3.90 -2.09 8.20
CA LEU A 68 4.77 -2.42 7.06
C LEU A 68 4.44 -1.57 5.83
N ILE A 69 3.15 -1.46 5.50
CA ILE A 69 2.69 -0.69 4.36
C ILE A 69 3.03 0.80 4.52
N GLU A 70 2.87 1.37 5.72
CA GLU A 70 3.27 2.75 6.01
C GLU A 70 4.78 2.96 5.83
N GLU A 71 5.60 2.04 6.33
CA GLU A 71 7.06 2.05 6.14
C GLU A 71 7.42 2.01 4.64
N LYS A 72 6.79 1.13 3.86
CA LYS A 72 7.02 1.01 2.41
C LYS A 72 6.51 2.21 1.61
N CYS A 73 5.40 2.80 2.02
CA CYS A 73 4.91 4.04 1.44
C CYS A 73 5.92 5.18 1.64
N ASN A 74 6.48 5.30 2.84
CA ASN A 74 7.51 6.30 3.14
C ASN A 74 8.78 6.07 2.33
N GLU A 75 9.25 4.83 2.25
CA GLU A 75 10.42 4.46 1.44
C GLU A 75 10.20 4.77 -0.05
N ALA A 76 9.03 4.42 -0.61
CA ALA A 76 8.67 4.73 -1.99
C ALA A 76 8.61 6.25 -2.25
N ASN A 77 8.06 7.02 -1.31
CA ASN A 77 8.03 8.48 -1.40
C ASN A 77 9.44 9.08 -1.47
N GLU A 78 10.37 8.61 -0.63
CA GLU A 78 11.75 9.10 -0.61
C GLU A 78 12.53 8.69 -1.88
N LEU A 79 12.32 7.48 -2.37
CA LEU A 79 12.91 7.03 -3.63
C LEU A 79 12.37 7.82 -4.83
N LEU A 80 11.07 8.10 -4.88
CA LEU A 80 10.47 8.89 -5.94
C LEU A 80 11.03 10.32 -5.95
N LYS A 81 11.19 10.96 -4.79
CA LYS A 81 11.84 12.28 -4.68
C LYS A 81 13.26 12.28 -5.23
N LYS A 82 14.04 11.21 -4.98
CA LYS A 82 15.40 11.07 -5.53
C LYS A 82 15.41 10.83 -7.04
N ARG A 83 14.41 10.11 -7.58
CA ARG A 83 14.26 9.82 -9.02
C ARG A 83 13.79 11.04 -9.80
N LEU A 84 13.02 11.92 -9.17
CA LEU A 84 12.54 13.18 -9.72
C LEU A 84 13.15 14.36 -8.95
N PRO A 85 14.46 14.66 -9.10
CA PRO A 85 15.15 15.65 -8.28
C PRO A 85 14.73 17.12 -8.52
N SER A 86 13.64 17.40 -9.25
CA SER A 86 13.14 18.77 -9.43
C SER A 86 11.70 18.78 -9.94
N LEU A 87 10.77 19.20 -9.08
CA LEU A 87 9.69 20.10 -9.44
C LEU A 87 9.95 21.41 -8.68
#